data_AF-A0A6L9VYT2-F1
#
_entry.id   AF-A0A6L9VYT2-F1
#
_cell.length_a   1.000
_cell.length_b   1.000
_cell.length_c   1.000
_cell.angle_alpha   90.00
_cell.angle_beta   90.00
_cell.angle_gamma   90.00
#
_symmetry.space_group_name_H-M   'P 1'
#
loop_
_entity.id
_entity.type
_entity.pdbx_description
1 polymer ?
#
loop_
_entity_poly.entity_id
_entity_poly.type
_entity_poly.pdbx_seq_one_letter_code
_entity_poly.pdbx_strand_id
1 'polypeptide(L)'
;MDGEPRWPSWRRVGAIVPVGAAYVGAGQEALHALVQWNEGWSWPVALLRAGGWAVAMVLVFAAQRAGWFVPEEEAAARAIVRRALATGELPPDGEPAAWRVRLQGEIDAAAQDRWVVPGIGLLLAVLVAAAAVVLGDPLVGLLAAALAGFVVVPVRWSSGRMARAEQLLARVDAL
;
A
#
# COMPACT_ATOMS: atom_id res chain seq x y z
N MET A 1 -9.95 -26.22 -4.48
CA MET A 1 -10.58 -25.34 -3.47
C MET A 1 -9.48 -24.98 -2.49
N ASP A 2 -8.68 -23.97 -2.83
CA ASP A 2 -7.55 -23.57 -2.02
C ASP A 2 -8.02 -22.44 -1.10
N GLY A 3 -8.24 -22.80 0.16
CA GLY A 3 -8.64 -21.87 1.20
C GLY A 3 -7.49 -20.90 1.49
N GLU A 4 -7.46 -19.77 0.79
CA GLU A 4 -6.62 -18.65 1.19
C GLU A 4 -6.95 -18.28 2.65
N PRO A 5 -5.94 -18.21 3.54
CA PRO A 5 -6.17 -17.85 4.93
C PRO A 5 -6.83 -16.48 5.00
N ARG A 6 -8.07 -16.44 5.49
CA ARG A 6 -8.85 -15.23 5.78
C ARG A 6 -8.20 -14.49 6.96
N TRP A 7 -7.13 -13.75 6.69
CA TRP A 7 -6.54 -12.89 7.69
C TRP A 7 -7.52 -11.76 8.06
N PRO A 8 -7.81 -11.54 9.36
CA PRO A 8 -8.62 -10.44 9.82
C PRO A 8 -8.09 -9.09 9.33
N SER A 9 -8.98 -8.18 8.93
CA SER A 9 -8.65 -6.87 8.33
C SER A 9 -7.71 -6.01 9.18
N TRP A 10 -7.71 -6.19 10.52
CA TRP A 10 -6.81 -5.49 11.44
C TRP A 10 -5.34 -5.93 11.34
N ARG A 11 -5.06 -7.20 11.01
CA ARG A 11 -3.68 -7.69 10.80
C ARG A 11 -3.02 -7.09 9.55
N ARG A 12 -3.82 -6.76 8.53
CA ARG A 12 -3.32 -6.12 7.30
C ARG A 12 -2.91 -4.67 7.54
N VAL A 13 -3.72 -3.92 8.28
CA VAL A 13 -3.39 -2.55 8.71
C VAL A 13 -2.13 -2.57 9.58
N GLY A 14 -2.04 -3.53 10.50
CA GLY A 14 -0.87 -3.72 11.36
C GLY A 14 0.44 -4.05 10.64
N ALA A 15 0.39 -4.53 9.38
CA ALA A 15 1.59 -4.80 8.58
C ALA A 15 1.92 -3.68 7.59
N ILE A 16 0.92 -3.03 7.00
CA ILE A 16 1.11 -1.97 6.00
C ILE A 16 1.62 -0.68 6.66
N VAL A 17 1.04 -0.31 7.81
CA VAL A 17 1.39 0.92 8.54
C VAL A 17 2.87 0.95 8.95
N PRO A 18 3.42 -0.06 9.65
CA PRO A 18 4.82 -0.01 10.07
C PRO A 18 5.79 -0.05 8.88
N VAL A 19 5.42 -0.68 7.78
CA VAL A 19 6.30 -0.73 6.60
C VAL A 19 6.30 0.59 5.84
N GLY A 20 5.13 1.23 5.65
CA GLY A 20 5.07 2.58 5.08
C GLY A 20 5.82 3.59 5.95
N ALA A 21 5.68 3.48 7.27
CA ALA A 21 6.42 4.27 8.24
C ALA A 21 7.94 4.06 8.16
N ALA A 22 8.40 2.81 8.04
CA ALA A 22 9.81 2.48 7.88
C ALA A 22 10.38 3.08 6.58
N TYR A 23 9.61 3.01 5.49
CA TYR A 23 9.98 3.61 4.20
C TYR A 23 10.18 5.12 4.30
N VAL A 24 9.22 5.84 4.90
CA VAL A 24 9.30 7.29 5.00
C VAL A 24 10.37 7.72 6.00
N GLY A 25 10.46 7.08 7.16
CA GLY A 25 11.48 7.39 8.16
C GLY A 25 12.90 7.15 7.65
N ALA A 26 13.14 6.00 7.01
CA ALA A 26 14.43 5.69 6.40
C ALA A 26 14.76 6.63 5.22
N GLY A 27 13.77 6.98 4.40
CA GLY A 27 13.94 7.91 3.29
C GLY A 27 14.31 9.32 3.73
N GLN A 28 13.63 9.86 4.75
CA GLN A 28 13.93 11.17 5.32
C GLN A 28 15.32 11.21 5.97
N GLU A 29 15.71 10.14 6.67
CA GLU A 29 17.04 10.05 7.25
C GLU A 29 18.14 9.90 6.20
N ALA A 30 17.90 9.09 5.15
CA ALA A 30 18.83 8.98 4.03
C ALA A 30 19.02 10.33 3.34
N LEU A 31 17.94 11.08 3.11
CA LEU A 31 18.05 12.43 2.54
C LEU A 31 18.83 13.36 3.47
N HIS A 32 18.56 13.32 4.77
CA HIS A 32 19.28 14.14 5.76
C HIS A 32 20.78 13.81 5.78
N ALA A 33 21.14 12.54 5.81
CA ALA A 33 22.53 12.09 5.79
C ALA A 33 23.25 12.42 4.47
N LEU A 34 22.55 12.41 3.33
CA LEU A 34 23.11 12.81 2.04
C LEU A 34 23.33 14.33 1.94
N VAL A 35 22.46 15.14 2.55
CA VAL A 35 22.59 16.60 2.58
C VAL A 35 23.61 17.05 3.62
N GLN A 36 23.63 16.42 4.79
CA GLN A 36 24.50 16.71 5.92
C GLN A 36 25.47 15.54 6.13
N TRP A 37 26.33 15.33 5.13
CA TRP A 37 27.32 14.25 5.04
C TRP A 37 28.28 14.14 6.24
N ASN A 38 28.34 15.18 7.08
CA ASN A 38 29.16 15.28 8.28
C ASN A 38 28.48 14.78 9.57
N GLU A 39 27.15 14.64 9.62
CA GLU A 39 26.41 14.26 10.85
C GLU A 39 26.20 12.75 11.02
N GLY A 40 26.46 11.94 9.99
CA GLY A 40 26.29 10.48 10.04
C GLY A 40 24.82 10.05 10.10
N TRP A 41 24.56 8.75 10.28
CA TRP A 41 23.21 8.20 10.36
C TRP A 41 22.71 8.12 11.81
N SER A 42 21.54 8.69 12.08
CA SER A 42 20.93 8.63 13.41
C SER A 42 19.74 7.67 13.46
N TRP A 43 19.99 6.45 13.95
CA TRP A 43 18.95 5.46 14.20
C TRP A 43 17.79 5.96 15.08
N PRO A 44 18.03 6.71 16.18
CA PRO A 44 16.95 7.28 16.97
C PRO A 44 16.06 8.24 16.19
N VAL A 45 16.65 9.09 15.33
CA VAL A 45 15.90 10.04 14.50
C VAL A 45 15.11 9.32 13.42
N ALA A 46 15.71 8.33 12.76
CA ALA A 46 15.01 7.48 11.78
C ALA A 46 13.79 6.79 12.40
N LEU A 47 13.92 6.25 13.62
CA LEU A 47 12.83 5.60 14.35
C LEU A 47 11.75 6.60 14.80
N LEU A 48 12.14 7.78 15.28
CA LEU A 48 11.20 8.86 15.64
C LEU A 48 10.38 9.32 14.44
N ARG A 49 11.03 9.54 13.30
CA ARG A 49 10.38 9.94 12.05
C ARG A 49 9.43 8.85 11.55
N ALA A 50 9.89 7.59 11.54
CA ALA A 50 9.05 6.45 11.21
C ALA A 50 7.84 6.36 12.16
N GLY A 51 8.06 6.45 13.48
CA GLY A 51 7.00 6.40 14.49
C GLY A 51 5.95 7.50 14.31
N GLY A 52 6.39 8.74 14.08
CA GLY A 52 5.49 9.87 13.80
C GLY A 52 4.62 9.61 12.56
N TRP A 53 5.20 9.08 11.49
CA TRP A 53 4.47 8.72 10.27
C TRP A 53 3.50 7.56 10.48
N ALA A 54 3.88 6.54 11.26
CA ALA A 54 3.00 5.44 11.63
C ALA A 54 1.75 5.96 12.37
N VAL A 55 1.94 6.84 13.35
CA VAL A 55 0.83 7.45 14.10
C VAL A 55 -0.07 8.26 13.17
N ALA A 56 0.51 9.09 12.28
CA ALA A 56 -0.26 9.85 11.31
C ALA A 56 -1.10 8.94 10.40
N MET A 57 -0.53 7.84 9.90
CA MET A 57 -1.26 6.87 9.08
C MET A 57 -2.38 6.15 9.84
N VAL A 58 -2.16 5.79 11.11
CA VAL A 58 -3.21 5.22 11.95
C VAL A 58 -4.36 6.22 12.13
N LEU A 59 -4.05 7.49 12.39
CA LEU A 59 -5.05 8.54 12.54
C LEU A 59 -5.81 8.79 11.23
N VAL A 60 -5.11 8.86 10.09
CA VAL A 60 -5.74 8.99 8.77
C VAL A 60 -6.63 7.78 8.48
N PHE A 61 -6.18 6.57 8.77
CA PHE A 61 -6.98 5.36 8.56
C PHE A 61 -8.20 5.32 9.49
N ALA A 62 -8.06 5.76 10.74
CA ALA A 62 -9.17 5.89 11.68
C ALA A 62 -10.19 6.93 11.21
N ALA A 63 -9.72 8.09 10.73
CA ALA A 63 -10.57 9.15 10.17
C ALA A 63 -11.29 8.72 8.88
N GLN A 64 -10.60 8.02 7.98
CA GLN A 64 -11.23 7.42 6.80
C GLN A 64 -12.31 6.41 7.19
N ARG A 65 -12.05 5.57 8.20
CA ARG A 65 -13.02 4.61 8.72
C ARG A 65 -14.22 5.29 9.39
N ALA A 66 -14.01 6.45 10.01
CA ALA A 66 -15.06 7.28 10.58
C ALA A 66 -15.87 8.05 9.52
N GLY A 67 -15.51 7.95 8.23
CA GLY A 67 -16.23 8.62 7.14
C GLY A 67 -15.91 10.11 6.99
N TRP A 68 -14.87 10.64 7.66
CA TRP A 68 -14.57 12.09 7.63
C TRP A 68 -14.18 12.62 6.25
N PHE A 69 -13.72 11.78 5.33
CA PHE A 69 -13.16 12.20 4.03
C PHE A 69 -13.93 11.71 2.81
N VAL A 70 -14.99 10.92 2.99
CA VAL A 70 -15.72 10.28 1.89
C VAL A 70 -17.22 10.45 2.14
N PRO A 71 -18.00 10.95 1.18
CA PRO A 71 -19.46 10.97 1.29
C PRO A 71 -19.98 9.56 1.61
N GLU A 72 -20.92 9.42 2.55
CA GLU A 72 -21.41 8.11 3.03
C GLU A 72 -21.82 7.16 1.88
N GLU A 73 -22.40 7.72 0.81
CA GLU A 73 -22.81 6.98 -0.39
C GLU A 73 -21.62 6.32 -1.13
N GLU A 74 -20.49 7.02 -1.26
CA GLU A 74 -19.28 6.47 -1.88
C GLU A 74 -18.61 5.41 -0.99
N ALA A 75 -18.68 5.58 0.33
CA ALA A 75 -18.13 4.62 1.28
C ALA A 75 -18.93 3.31 1.25
N ALA A 76 -20.26 3.40 1.20
CA ALA A 76 -21.15 2.25 1.03
C ALA A 76 -20.93 1.55 -0.31
N ALA A 77 -20.83 2.31 -1.41
CA ALA A 77 -20.54 1.76 -2.74
C ALA A 77 -19.19 1.02 -2.77
N ARG A 78 -18.14 1.60 -2.18
CA ARG A 78 -16.82 0.95 -2.08
C ARG A 78 -16.84 -0.30 -1.20
N ALA A 79 -17.62 -0.30 -0.11
CA ALA A 79 -17.77 -1.47 0.75
C ALA A 79 -18.44 -2.63 0.01
N ILE A 80 -19.46 -2.34 -0.81
CA ILE A 80 -20.16 -3.32 -1.65
C ILE A 80 -19.19 -3.91 -2.68
N VAL A 81 -18.42 -3.08 -3.38
CA VAL A 81 -17.43 -3.54 -4.37
C VAL A 81 -16.32 -4.37 -3.72
N ARG A 82 -15.80 -3.94 -2.55
CA ARG A 82 -14.82 -4.74 -1.80
C ARG A 82 -15.38 -6.08 -1.35
N ARG A 83 -16.64 -6.13 -0.95
CA ARG A 83 -17.31 -7.37 -0.56
C ARG A 83 -17.40 -8.31 -1.76
N ALA A 84 -17.84 -7.80 -2.92
CA ALA A 84 -17.91 -8.56 -4.16
C ALA A 84 -16.54 -9.08 -4.61
N LEU A 85 -15.47 -8.27 -4.53
CA LEU A 85 -14.09 -8.69 -4.80
C LEU A 85 -13.57 -9.74 -3.81
N ALA A 86 -14.05 -9.72 -2.57
CA ALA A 86 -13.64 -10.65 -1.54
C ALA A 86 -14.39 -11.99 -1.60
N THR A 87 -15.67 -11.97 -1.98
CA THR A 87 -16.52 -13.17 -2.10
C THR A 87 -16.48 -13.77 -3.50
N GLY A 88 -16.12 -12.98 -4.53
CA GLY A 88 -16.23 -13.38 -5.92
C GLY A 88 -17.68 -13.45 -6.41
N GLU A 89 -18.62 -12.84 -5.68
CA GLU A 89 -20.05 -12.87 -5.97
C GLU A 89 -20.57 -11.45 -6.21
N LEU A 90 -21.37 -11.29 -7.27
CA LEU A 90 -22.09 -10.07 -7.57
C LEU A 90 -23.39 -10.06 -6.76
N PRO A 91 -23.72 -8.97 -6.05
CA PRO A 91 -25.03 -8.82 -5.42
C PRO A 91 -26.15 -8.94 -6.46
N PRO A 92 -27.25 -9.63 -6.14
CA PRO A 92 -28.33 -9.91 -7.09
C PRO A 92 -29.09 -8.65 -7.54
N ASP A 93 -29.03 -7.57 -6.77
CA ASP A 93 -29.90 -6.39 -6.93
C ASP A 93 -29.22 -5.23 -7.68
N GLY A 94 -28.11 -5.46 -8.38
CA GLY A 94 -27.32 -4.40 -9.02
C GLY A 94 -27.46 -4.36 -10.54
N GLU A 95 -27.67 -3.17 -11.10
CA GLU A 95 -27.62 -2.96 -12.57
C GLU A 95 -26.23 -3.32 -13.14
N PRO A 96 -26.16 -4.16 -14.19
CA PRO A 96 -24.91 -4.58 -14.81
C PRO A 96 -24.01 -3.40 -15.26
N ALA A 97 -24.62 -2.34 -15.82
CA ALA A 97 -23.90 -1.15 -16.26
C ALA A 97 -23.21 -0.41 -15.11
N ALA A 98 -23.88 -0.28 -13.96
CA ALA A 98 -23.31 0.35 -12.77
C ALA A 98 -22.15 -0.50 -12.19
N TRP A 99 -22.25 -1.83 -12.26
CA TRP A 99 -21.16 -2.73 -11.85
C TRP A 99 -19.96 -2.66 -12.78
N ARG A 100 -20.18 -2.57 -14.09
CA ARG A 100 -19.12 -2.40 -15.09
C ARG A 100 -18.29 -1.15 -14.79
N VAL A 101 -18.94 -0.01 -14.57
CA VAL A 101 -18.24 1.26 -14.25
C VAL A 101 -17.43 1.15 -12.95
N ARG A 102 -18.01 0.55 -11.89
CA ARG A 102 -17.32 0.38 -10.60
C ARG A 102 -16.13 -0.57 -10.68
N LEU A 103 -16.26 -1.70 -11.37
CA LEU A 103 -15.18 -2.67 -11.54
C LEU A 103 -14.06 -2.12 -12.45
N GLN A 104 -14.42 -1.38 -13.51
CA GLN A 104 -13.43 -0.70 -14.35
C GLN A 104 -12.62 0.31 -13.55
N GLY A 105 -13.29 1.13 -12.71
CA GLY A 105 -12.60 2.07 -11.82
C GLY A 105 -11.65 1.40 -10.83
N GLU A 106 -12.00 0.21 -10.33
CA GLU A 106 -11.10 -0.59 -9.47
C GLU A 106 -9.90 -1.17 -10.24
N ILE A 107 -10.08 -1.56 -11.50
CA ILE A 107 -9.01 -2.03 -12.38
C ILE A 107 -8.05 -0.87 -12.68
N ASP A 108 -8.57 0.29 -13.07
CA ASP A 108 -7.78 1.48 -13.39
C ASP A 108 -7.00 1.96 -12.15
N ALA A 109 -7.64 1.99 -10.98
CA ALA A 109 -6.98 2.32 -9.72
C ALA A 109 -5.89 1.30 -9.36
N ALA A 110 -6.16 0.00 -9.51
CA ALA A 110 -5.18 -1.05 -9.25
C ALA A 110 -4.00 -1.00 -10.23
N ALA A 111 -4.25 -0.64 -11.50
CA ALA A 111 -3.24 -0.44 -12.52
C ALA A 111 -2.33 0.76 -12.20
N GLN A 112 -2.90 1.86 -11.71
CA GLN A 112 -2.12 3.01 -11.24
C GLN A 112 -1.28 2.65 -10.01
N ASP A 113 -1.89 2.00 -9.02
CA ASP A 113 -1.22 1.55 -7.79
C ASP A 113 -0.06 0.58 -8.08
N ARG A 114 -0.20 -0.25 -9.14
CA ARG A 114 0.84 -1.20 -9.58
C ARG A 114 2.14 -0.52 -10.00
N TRP A 115 2.13 0.75 -10.35
CA TRP A 115 3.35 1.48 -10.75
C TRP A 115 3.78 2.50 -9.71
N VAL A 116 2.83 3.24 -9.14
CA VAL A 116 3.13 4.33 -8.21
C VAL A 116 3.73 3.82 -6.90
N VAL A 117 3.08 2.85 -6.26
CA VAL A 117 3.52 2.30 -4.96
C VAL A 117 4.91 1.67 -5.04
N PRO A 118 5.19 0.75 -5.99
CA PRO A 118 6.52 0.18 -6.09
C PRO A 118 7.55 1.15 -6.63
N GLY A 119 7.17 2.11 -7.49
CA GLY A 119 8.07 3.16 -7.95
C GLY A 119 8.59 4.02 -6.81
N ILE A 120 7.70 4.47 -5.92
CA ILE A 120 8.07 5.22 -4.72
C ILE A 120 8.91 4.36 -3.78
N GLY A 121 8.52 3.10 -3.55
CA GLY A 121 9.29 2.18 -2.71
C GLY A 121 10.71 1.96 -3.25
N LEU A 122 10.87 1.73 -4.55
CA LEU A 122 12.17 1.54 -5.17
C LEU A 122 13.03 2.81 -5.07
N LEU A 123 12.45 3.99 -5.30
CA LEU A 123 13.15 5.26 -5.17
C LEU A 123 13.70 5.46 -3.75
N LEU A 124 12.89 5.17 -2.72
CA LEU A 124 13.31 5.26 -1.33
C LEU A 124 14.39 4.23 -1.00
N ALA A 125 14.28 3.00 -1.50
CA ALA A 125 15.32 1.97 -1.32
C ALA A 125 16.66 2.39 -1.96
N VAL A 126 16.62 3.00 -3.15
CA VAL A 126 17.82 3.54 -3.82
C VAL A 126 18.44 4.69 -3.02
N LEU A 127 17.64 5.58 -2.45
CA LEU A 127 18.13 6.66 -1.58
C LEU A 127 18.84 6.10 -0.33
N VAL A 128 18.24 5.12 0.32
CA VAL A 128 18.85 4.46 1.50
C VAL A 128 20.13 3.71 1.10
N ALA A 129 20.16 3.07 -0.06
CA ALA A 129 21.38 2.42 -0.57
C ALA A 129 22.50 3.44 -0.85
N ALA A 130 22.17 4.60 -1.41
CA ALA A 130 23.13 5.68 -1.63
C ALA A 130 23.70 6.20 -0.30
N ALA A 131 22.85 6.39 0.71
CA ALA A 131 23.30 6.75 2.06
C ALA A 131 24.22 5.68 2.66
N ALA A 132 23.92 4.39 2.48
CA ALA A 132 24.79 3.29 2.95
C ALA A 132 26.19 3.35 2.32
N VAL A 133 26.29 3.65 1.02
CA VAL A 133 27.58 3.78 0.32
C VAL A 133 28.37 4.98 0.82
N VAL A 134 27.71 6.12 1.03
CA VAL A 134 28.36 7.36 1.51
C VAL A 134 28.87 7.21 2.94
N LEU A 135 28.10 6.53 3.80
CA LEU A 135 28.41 6.37 5.23
C LEU A 135 29.31 5.16 5.52
N GLY A 136 29.41 4.20 4.60
CA GLY A 136 30.12 2.94 4.81
C GLY A 136 29.47 2.02 5.83
N ASP A 137 28.19 2.21 6.17
CA ASP A 137 27.48 1.42 7.19
C ASP A 137 26.76 0.21 6.55
N PRO A 138 27.19 -1.03 6.85
CA PRO A 138 26.55 -2.25 6.31
C PRO A 138 25.12 -2.46 6.80
N LEU A 139 24.73 -1.93 7.97
CA LEU A 139 23.37 -2.05 8.49
C LEU A 139 22.38 -1.21 7.67
N VAL A 140 22.78 -0.04 7.19
CA VAL A 140 21.98 0.79 6.28
C VAL A 140 21.84 0.07 4.92
N GLY A 141 22.89 -0.63 4.48
CA GLY A 141 22.83 -1.48 3.28
C GLY A 141 21.83 -2.63 3.40
N LEU A 142 21.79 -3.32 4.55
CA LEU A 142 20.79 -4.35 4.83
C LEU A 142 19.37 -3.78 4.86
N LEU A 143 19.18 -2.59 5.43
CA LEU A 143 17.89 -1.90 5.42
C LEU A 143 17.43 -1.60 3.99
N ALA A 144 18.33 -1.10 3.13
CA ALA A 144 18.01 -0.85 1.72
C ALA A 144 17.57 -2.13 0.99
N ALA A 145 18.28 -3.25 1.21
CA ALA A 145 17.93 -4.54 0.64
C ALA A 145 16.56 -5.05 1.15
N ALA A 146 16.28 -4.90 2.44
CA ALA A 146 15.00 -5.29 3.03
C ALA A 146 13.84 -4.45 2.47
N LEU A 147 14.03 -3.14 2.33
CA LEU A 147 13.06 -2.25 1.70
C LEU A 147 12.82 -2.69 0.25
N ALA A 148 13.87 -2.84 -0.56
CA ALA A 148 13.77 -3.27 -1.95
C ALA A 148 13.00 -4.60 -2.11
N GLY A 149 13.27 -5.59 -1.24
CA GLY A 149 12.53 -6.85 -1.24
C GLY A 149 11.05 -6.69 -0.93
N PHE A 150 10.69 -5.74 -0.07
CA PHE A 150 9.30 -5.46 0.28
C PHE A 150 8.48 -4.86 -0.85
N VAL A 151 9.11 -4.23 -1.86
CA VAL A 151 8.43 -3.68 -3.06
C VAL A 151 7.64 -4.75 -3.82
N VAL A 152 8.06 -6.01 -3.75
CA VAL A 152 7.41 -7.13 -4.46
C VAL A 152 6.02 -7.43 -3.87
N VAL A 153 5.81 -7.21 -2.58
CA VAL A 153 4.55 -7.52 -1.87
C VAL A 153 3.36 -6.74 -2.43
N PRO A 154 3.38 -5.38 -2.50
CA PRO A 154 2.27 -4.61 -3.04
C PRO A 154 2.02 -4.91 -4.53
N VAL A 155 3.06 -5.20 -5.33
CA VAL A 155 2.90 -5.58 -6.75
C VAL A 155 2.14 -6.89 -6.89
N ARG A 156 2.52 -7.91 -6.10
CA ARG A 156 1.82 -9.21 -6.12
C ARG A 156 0.37 -9.06 -5.68
N TRP A 157 0.14 -8.22 -4.70
CA TRP A 157 -1.19 -7.96 -4.16
C TRP A 157 -2.09 -7.19 -5.12
N SER A 158 -1.60 -6.12 -5.76
CA SER A 158 -2.36 -5.35 -6.76
C SER A 158 -2.69 -6.21 -7.97
N SER A 159 -1.73 -7.03 -8.43
CA SER A 159 -1.94 -7.97 -9.53
C SER A 159 -3.06 -8.99 -9.22
N GLY A 160 -3.10 -9.51 -7.99
CA GLY A 160 -4.16 -10.42 -7.55
C GLY A 160 -5.53 -9.75 -7.45
N ARG A 161 -5.60 -8.49 -7.01
CA ARG A 161 -6.85 -7.71 -7.00
C ARG A 161 -7.36 -7.45 -8.41
N MET A 162 -6.48 -7.06 -9.32
CA MET A 162 -6.81 -6.75 -10.71
C MET A 162 -7.38 -8.00 -11.41
N ALA A 163 -6.73 -9.15 -11.27
CA ALA A 163 -7.20 -10.41 -11.84
C ALA A 163 -8.60 -10.82 -11.34
N ARG A 164 -8.92 -10.55 -10.06
CA ARG A 164 -10.26 -10.81 -9.51
C ARG A 164 -11.31 -9.82 -10.03
N ALA A 165 -10.94 -8.56 -10.19
CA ALA A 165 -11.81 -7.54 -10.76
C ALA A 165 -12.13 -7.84 -12.23
N GLU A 166 -11.14 -8.24 -13.03
CA GLU A 166 -11.30 -8.67 -14.42
C GLU A 166 -12.21 -9.90 -14.54
N GLN A 167 -12.06 -10.89 -13.66
CA GLN A 167 -12.93 -12.08 -13.63
C GLN A 167 -14.39 -11.72 -13.32
N LEU A 168 -14.63 -10.78 -12.41
CA LEU A 168 -15.98 -10.30 -12.10
C LEU A 168 -16.56 -9.50 -13.26
N LEU A 169 -15.75 -8.66 -13.91
CA LEU A 169 -16.16 -7.88 -15.08
C LEU A 169 -16.62 -8.79 -16.22
N ALA A 170 -15.85 -9.84 -16.51
CA ALA A 170 -16.20 -10.84 -17.52
C ALA A 170 -17.53 -11.56 -17.23
N ARG A 171 -17.89 -11.74 -15.95
CA ARG A 171 -19.19 -12.31 -15.56
C ARG A 171 -20.33 -11.32 -15.73
N VAL A 172 -20.09 -10.04 -15.45
CA VAL A 172 -21.08 -8.98 -15.69
C VAL A 172 -21.35 -8.84 -17.19
N ASP A 173 -20.32 -8.97 -18.04
CA ASP A 173 -20.46 -8.88 -19.50
C ASP A 173 -21.18 -10.08 -20.14
N ALA A 174 -21.31 -11.19 -19.40
CA ALA A 174 -22.01 -12.40 -19.84
C ALA A 174 -23.50 -12.43 -19.44
N LEU A 175 -23.97 -11.46 -18.64
CA LEU A 175 -25.36 -11.27 -18.21
C LEU A 175 -26.08 -10.29 -19.14
#